data_AF-A0AAU1BGU7-F1
#
_entry.id   AF-A0AAU1BGU7-F1
#
_cell.length_a   1.000
_cell.length_b   1.000
_cell.length_c   1.000
_cell.angle_alpha   90.00
_cell.angle_beta   90.00
_cell.angle_gamma   90.00
#
_symmetry.space_group_name_H-M   'P 1'
#
loop_
_entity.id
_entity.type
_entity.pdbx_description
1 polymer ?
#
loop_
_entity_poly.entity_id
_entity_poly.type
_entity_poly.pdbx_seq_one_letter_code
_entity_poly.pdbx_strand_id
1 'polypeptide(L)' 'MYEMHVGIAVSGARPVWHVVAHGQRAALCGQPFGPEEDTQTDHHCLPCMTAFQRRMQVTEPA' A
#
# COMPACT_ATOMS: atom_id res chain seq x y z
N MET A 1 11.53 -4.02 -4.50
CA MET A 1 10.67 -4.95 -3.73
C MET A 1 9.57 -4.10 -3.09
N TYR A 2 8.35 -4.62 -2.99
CA TYR A 2 7.24 -3.92 -2.36
C TYR A 2 6.75 -4.73 -1.18
N GLU A 3 6.44 -4.05 -0.08
CA GLU A 3 5.96 -4.63 1.17
C GLU A 3 4.48 -4.30 1.33
N MET A 4 3.75 -5.15 2.05
CA MET A 4 2.34 -4.97 2.34
C MET A 4 2.18 -4.80 3.84
N HIS A 5 1.55 -3.72 4.24
CA HIS A 5 1.32 -3.41 5.65
C HIS A 5 -0.12 -2.95 5.85
N VAL A 6 -0.71 -3.32 6.98
CA VAL A 6 -2.06 -2.89 7.35
C VAL A 6 -2.02 -1.50 7.97
N GLY A 7 -2.94 -0.63 7.55
CA GLY A 7 -3.16 0.66 8.18
C GLY A 7 -4.56 1.19 7.89
N ILE A 8 -4.93 2.30 8.53
CA ILE A 8 -6.22 2.93 8.33
C ILE A 8 -6.34 3.49 6.90
N ALA A 9 -7.51 3.33 6.30
CA ALA A 9 -7.79 3.87 4.97
C ALA A 9 -7.78 5.40 4.97
N VAL A 10 -7.27 5.99 3.88
CA VAL A 10 -7.30 7.46 3.66
C VAL A 10 -8.70 8.04 3.83
N SER A 11 -9.72 7.28 3.40
CA SER A 11 -11.11 7.71 3.35
C SER A 11 -11.98 7.21 4.51
N GLY A 12 -11.42 6.58 5.54
CA GLY A 12 -12.22 6.13 6.68
C GLY A 12 -11.49 5.26 7.71
N ALA A 13 -12.17 4.92 8.79
CA ALA A 13 -11.62 4.17 9.94
C ALA A 13 -11.55 2.65 9.74
N ARG A 14 -11.34 2.17 8.51
CA ARG A 14 -11.24 0.73 8.23
C ARG A 14 -9.78 0.34 7.99
N PRO A 15 -9.33 -0.80 8.55
CA PRO A 15 -8.01 -1.34 8.26
C PRO A 15 -7.98 -1.82 6.81
N VAL A 16 -6.96 -1.41 6.08
CA VAL A 16 -6.71 -1.83 4.69
C VAL A 16 -5.22 -2.13 4.49
N TRP A 17 -4.92 -3.04 3.57
CA TRP A 17 -3.57 -3.29 3.10
C TRP A 17 -3.09 -2.15 2.22
N HIS A 18 -2.02 -1.49 2.65
CA HIS A 18 -1.28 -0.52 1.89
C HIS A 18 -0.02 -1.16 1.31
N VAL A 19 0.27 -0.83 0.05
CA VAL A 19 1.52 -1.23 -0.60
C VAL A 19 2.56 -0.16 -0.33
N VAL A 20 3.77 -0.60 0.00
CA VAL A 20 4.91 0.24 0.35
C VAL A 20 6.05 -0.13 -0.55
N ALA A 21 6.72 0.85 -1.12
CA ALA A 21 7.99 0.58 -1.78
C ALA A 21 9.06 0.38 -0.70
N HIS A 22 9.83 -0.69 -0.80
CA HIS A 22 10.91 -0.98 0.14
C HIS A 22 11.86 0.23 0.25
N GLY A 23 12.08 0.72 1.47
CA GLY A 23 12.87 1.92 1.75
C GLY A 23 12.09 3.24 1.73
N GLN A 24 10.77 3.22 1.48
CA GLN A 24 9.91 4.39 1.65
C GLN A 24 9.19 4.37 3.01
N ARG A 25 9.04 5.56 3.60
CA ARG A 25 8.33 5.78 4.86
C ARG A 25 6.83 6.08 4.67
N ALA A 26 6.36 5.95 3.43
CA ALA A 26 4.98 6.23 3.04
C ALA A 26 4.49 5.16 2.08
N ALA A 27 3.21 4.84 2.20
CA ALA A 27 2.49 3.99 1.27
C ALA A 27 2.44 4.63 -0.12
N LEU A 28 2.17 3.82 -1.15
CA LEU A 28 2.04 4.30 -2.52
C LEU A 28 0.88 5.30 -2.71
N CYS A 29 -0.10 5.31 -1.81
CA CYS A 29 -1.17 6.31 -1.75
C CYS A 29 -0.75 7.65 -1.13
N GLY A 30 0.48 7.75 -0.61
CA GLY A 30 1.01 8.95 0.05
C GLY A 30 0.72 9.02 1.56
N GLN A 31 0.04 8.03 2.14
CA GLN A 31 -0.11 7.98 3.60
C GLN A 31 1.22 7.61 4.28
N PRO A 32 1.61 8.33 5.33
CA PRO A 32 2.74 7.94 6.15
C PRO A 32 2.44 6.62 6.84
N PHE A 33 3.48 5.80 6.98
CA PHE A 33 3.37 4.59 7.79
C PHE A 33 3.15 4.94 9.26
N GLY A 34 1.95 4.66 9.76
CA GLY A 34 1.63 4.64 11.18
C GLY A 34 2.05 3.32 11.84
N PRO A 35 1.88 3.17 13.16
CA PRO A 35 2.10 1.90 13.82
C PRO A 35 1.25 0.82 13.14
N GLU A 36 1.89 -0.31 12.84
CA GLU A 36 1.22 -1.47 12.26
C GLU A 36 0.12 -1.91 13.22
N GLU A 37 -1.13 -1.85 12.76
CA GLU A 37 -2.21 -2.50 13.48
C GLU A 37 -2.19 -3.96 13.05
N ASP A 38 -2.07 -4.88 14.02
CA ASP A 38 -2.14 -6.34 13.85
C ASP A 38 -3.57 -6.81 13.50
N THR A 39 -4.27 -6.01 12.69
CA THR A 39 -5.66 -6.22 12.33
C THR A 39 -5.70 -6.98 11.02
N GLN A 40 -6.20 -8.21 11.07
CA GLN A 40 -6.45 -8.99 9.87
C GLN A 40 -7.60 -8.36 9.08
N THR A 41 -7.31 -7.89 7.87
CA THR A 41 -8.28 -7.30 6.93
C THR A 41 -8.12 -7.93 5.55
N ASP A 42 -9.22 -8.09 4.81
CA ASP A 42 -9.19 -8.52 3.41
C ASP A 42 -9.22 -7.32 2.44
N HIS A 43 -9.35 -6.11 2.98
CA HIS A 43 -9.48 -4.90 2.19
C HIS A 43 -8.12 -4.36 1.77
N HIS A 44 -8.00 -3.99 0.49
CA HIS A 44 -6.79 -3.41 -0.06
C HIS A 44 -7.02 -1.96 -0.44
N CYS A 45 -6.03 -1.11 -0.22
CA CYS A 45 -6.06 0.27 -0.67
C CYS A 45 -6.00 0.30 -2.21
N LEU A 46 -7.12 0.61 -2.87
CA LEU A 46 -7.21 0.66 -4.33
C LEU A 46 -6.15 1.58 -4.96
N PRO A 47 -5.91 2.82 -4.46
CA PRO A 47 -4.81 3.66 -4.96
C PRO A 47 -3.43 2.99 -4.89
N CYS A 48 -3.13 2.27 -3.79
CA CYS A 48 -1.88 1.54 -3.64
C CYS A 48 -1.76 0.41 -4.66
N MET A 49 -2.83 -0.37 -4.84
CA MET A 49 -2.88 -1.47 -5.81
C MET A 49 -2.72 -0.97 -7.25
N THR A 50 -3.42 0.10 -7.64
CA THR A 50 -3.29 0.70 -8.98
C THR A 50 -1.89 1.26 -9.22
N ALA A 51 -1.28 1.91 -8.23
CA ALA A 51 0.09 2.40 -8.33
C ALA A 51 1.11 1.26 -8.43
N PHE A 52 0.91 0.18 -7.68
CA PHE A 52 1.73 -1.03 -7.76
C PHE A 52 1.62 -1.68 -9.14
N GLN A 53 0.40 -1.90 -9.64
CA GLN A 53 0.16 -2.46 -10.98
C GLN A 53 0.83 -1.63 -12.08
N ARG A 54 0.78 -0.29 -12.00
CA ARG A 54 1.48 0.57 -12.97
C ARG A 54 3.00 0.38 -12.93
N ARG A 55 3.59 0.25 -11.75
CA ARG A 55 5.04 0.04 -11.63
C ARG A 55 5.47 -1.36 -12.08
N MET A 56 4.64 -2.38 -11.87
CA MET A 56 4.88 -3.72 -12.38
C MET A 56 4.86 -3.75 -13.91
N GLN A 57 3.90 -3.04 -14.54
CA GLN A 57 3.83 -2.94 -16.01
C GLN A 57 5.00 -2.17 -16.64
N VAL A 58 5.64 -1.25 -15.90
CA VAL A 58 6.83 -0.50 -16.38
C VAL A 58 8.12 -1.34 -16.28
N THR A 59 8.08 -2.50 -15.61
CA THR A 59 9.26 -3.36 -15.39
C THR A 59 9.49 -4.39 -16.51
N GLU A 60 8.69 -4.39 -17.58
CA GLU A 60 8.98 -5.13 -18.82
C GLU A 60 9.65 -4.19 -19.84
N PRO A 61 10.99 -4.24 -20.02
CA PRO A 61 11.57 -3.79 -21.27
C PRO A 61 11.28 -4.86 -22.35
N ALA A 62 10.66 -4.43 -23.45
CA ALA A 62 10.52 -5.22 -24.67
C ALA A 62 11.87 -5.62 -25.26
#